data_AF-A0A954TKX6-F1
#
_entry.id   AF-A0A954TKX6-F1
#
_cell.length_a   1.000
_cell.length_b   1.000
_cell.length_c   1.000
_cell.angle_alpha   90.00
_cell.angle_beta   90.00
_cell.angle_gamma   90.00
#
_symmetry.space_group_name_H-M   'P 1'
#
loop_
_entity.id
_entity.type
_entity.pdbx_description
1 polymer ?
#
loop_
_entity_poly.entity_id
_entity_poly.type
_entity_poly.pdbx_seq_one_letter_code
_entity_poly.pdbx_strand_id
1 'polypeptide(L)' 'MISKDSARHQQLMTTRRQLFGRAALGLGTASLANLMRDDLHAAGLPKPVAGGGLHHAPTAKRVIYLFMSGGPSQHD' A
#
# COMPACT_ATOMS: atom_id res chain seq x y z
N MET A 1 -40.60 14.84 28.49
CA MET A 1 -39.18 15.28 28.33
C MET A 1 -38.32 14.30 27.53
N ILE A 2 -38.60 12.98 27.55
CA ILE A 2 -37.77 11.91 26.94
C ILE A 2 -37.76 11.87 25.39
N SER A 3 -38.83 12.32 24.72
CA SER A 3 -38.95 12.20 23.25
C SER A 3 -37.98 13.09 22.44
N LYS A 4 -37.58 14.25 22.97
CA LYS A 4 -36.70 15.20 22.25
C LYS A 4 -35.25 14.69 22.12
N ASP A 5 -34.78 13.91 23.08
CA ASP A 5 -33.42 13.35 23.06
C ASP A 5 -33.25 12.25 22.02
N SER A 6 -34.30 11.46 21.77
CA SER A 6 -34.32 10.46 20.70
C SER A 6 -34.26 11.12 19.32
N ALA A 7 -35.02 12.20 19.11
CA ALA A 7 -34.98 12.95 17.85
C ALA A 7 -33.59 13.58 17.59
N ARG A 8 -32.94 14.11 18.64
CA ARG A 8 -31.59 14.64 18.54
C ARG A 8 -30.56 13.56 18.21
N HIS A 9 -30.68 12.37 18.81
CA HIS A 9 -29.82 11.22 18.46
C HIS A 9 -29.99 10.79 17.01
N GLN A 10 -31.23 10.71 16.53
CA GLN A 10 -31.52 10.39 15.12
C GLN A 10 -30.90 11.44 14.19
N GLN A 11 -31.07 12.73 14.49
CA GLN A 11 -30.46 13.81 13.71
C GLN A 11 -28.93 13.74 13.69
N LEU A 12 -28.29 13.43 14.82
CA LEU A 12 -26.84 13.26 14.89
C LEU A 12 -26.35 12.11 14.01
N MET A 13 -27.09 10.98 13.97
CA MET A 13 -26.77 9.83 13.12
C MET A 13 -26.94 10.10 11.62
N THR A 14 -27.82 11.05 11.25
CA THR A 14 -28.04 11.45 9.84
C THR A 14 -26.94 12.37 9.31
N THR A 15 -26.18 13.06 10.17
CA THR A 15 -25.13 13.97 9.70
C THR A 15 -23.94 13.19 9.10
N ARG A 16 -23.59 13.49 7.84
CA ARG A 16 -22.46 12.84 7.13
C ARG A 16 -21.18 12.82 7.98
N ARG A 17 -20.87 13.92 8.66
CA ARG A 17 -19.68 14.04 9.52
C ARG A 17 -19.66 13.04 10.69
N GLN A 18 -20.79 12.85 11.37
CA GLN A 18 -20.87 11.89 12.49
C GLN A 18 -20.85 10.44 11.97
N LEU A 19 -21.51 10.19 10.85
CA LEU A 19 -21.50 8.87 10.21
C LEU A 19 -20.09 8.46 9.77
N PHE A 20 -19.37 9.34 9.07
CA PHE A 20 -17.98 9.07 8.67
C PHE A 20 -17.03 9.05 9.88
N GLY A 21 -17.22 9.93 10.87
CA GLY A 21 -16.41 9.94 12.08
C GLY A 21 -16.50 8.63 12.87
N ARG A 22 -17.69 8.03 12.97
CA ARG A 22 -17.90 6.74 13.66
C ARG A 22 -17.48 5.54 12.80
N ALA A 23 -17.74 5.56 11.50
CA ALA A 23 -17.40 4.47 10.59
C ALA A 23 -15.89 4.37 10.31
N ALA A 24 -15.17 5.50 10.30
CA ALA A 24 -13.73 5.54 10.03
C ALA A 24 -12.90 4.66 10.99
N LEU A 25 -13.30 4.59 12.27
CA LEU A 25 -12.65 3.72 13.26
C LEU A 25 -12.83 2.23 12.96
N GLY A 26 -14.02 1.81 12.50
CA GLY A 26 -14.28 0.41 12.15
C GLY A 26 -13.60 -0.02 10.86
N LEU A 27 -13.66 0.82 9.82
CA LEU A 27 -13.01 0.53 8.54
C LEU A 27 -11.48 0.59 8.63
N GLY A 28 -10.94 1.54 9.41
CA GLY A 28 -9.50 1.66 9.63
C GLY A 28 -8.89 0.51 10.43
N THR A 29 -9.62 -0.01 11.43
CA THR A 29 -9.18 -1.20 12.16
C THR A 29 -9.26 -2.46 11.30
N ALA A 30 -10.30 -2.60 10.47
CA ALA A 30 -10.42 -3.70 9.53
C ALA A 30 -9.31 -3.69 8.46
N SER A 31 -8.96 -2.52 7.90
CA SER A 31 -7.87 -2.40 6.94
C SER A 31 -6.51 -2.67 7.58
N LEU A 32 -6.26 -2.18 8.79
CA LEU A 32 -5.04 -2.46 9.55
C LEU A 32 -4.91 -3.95 9.90
N ALA A 33 -6.00 -4.60 10.33
CA ALA A 33 -6.00 -6.03 10.57
C ALA A 33 -5.68 -6.84 9.31
N ASN A 34 -6.13 -6.36 8.13
CA ASN A 34 -5.82 -7.00 6.86
C ASN A 34 -4.34 -6.83 6.47
N LEU A 35 -3.73 -5.66 6.71
CA LEU A 35 -2.30 -5.44 6.49
C LEU A 35 -1.43 -6.29 7.44
N MET A 36 -1.77 -6.31 8.73
CA MET A 36 -1.06 -7.15 9.72
C MET A 36 -1.22 -8.64 9.44
N ARG A 37 -2.34 -9.05 8.80
CA ARG A 37 -2.53 -10.42 8.34
C ARG A 37 -1.59 -10.77 7.19
N ASP A 38 -1.33 -9.85 6.27
CA ASP A 38 -0.38 -10.05 5.17
C ASP A 38 1.05 -10.23 5.70
N ASP A 39 1.45 -9.43 6.71
CA ASP A 39 2.72 -9.61 7.43
C ASP A 39 2.79 -10.97 8.16
N LEU A 40 1.66 -11.47 8.68
CA LEU A 40 1.59 -12.78 9.34
C LEU A 40 1.67 -13.95 8.33
N HIS A 41 1.16 -13.76 7.12
CA HIS A 41 1.28 -14.73 6.02
C HIS A 41 2.70 -14.73 5.40
N ALA A 42 3.49 -13.66 5.58
CA ALA A 42 4.89 -13.61 5.19
C ALA A 42 5.82 -14.47 6.07
N ALA A 43 5.38 -14.89 7.27
CA ALA A 43 6.19 -15.68 8.19
C ALA A 43 6.50 -17.12 7.70
N GLY A 44 5.78 -17.61 6.68
CA GLY A 44 6.01 -18.92 6.05
C GLY A 44 6.55 -18.86 4.61
N LEU A 45 6.69 -17.66 4.04
CA LEU A 45 7.32 -17.49 2.74
C LEU A 45 8.85 -17.51 2.94
N PRO A 46 9.62 -18.25 2.11
CA PRO A 46 11.06 -18.19 2.18
C PRO A 46 11.46 -16.72 2.04
N LYS A 47 12.14 -16.18 3.07
CA LYS A 47 12.72 -14.82 3.05
C LYS A 47 13.44 -14.67 1.70
N PRO A 48 13.17 -13.61 0.92
CA PRO A 48 13.98 -13.34 -0.25
C PRO A 48 15.40 -13.21 0.29
N VAL A 49 16.23 -14.19 -0.06
CA VAL A 49 17.68 -14.19 0.16
C VAL A 49 18.15 -12.80 -0.20
N ALA A 50 18.98 -12.17 0.64
CA ALA A 50 19.39 -10.75 0.56
C ALA A 50 19.94 -10.34 -0.83
N GLY A 51 19.03 -10.15 -1.78
CA GLY A 51 19.29 -10.30 -3.21
C GLY A 51 17.99 -10.70 -3.94
N GLY A 52 16.89 -10.01 -3.59
CA GLY A 52 15.53 -10.26 -4.04
C GLY A 52 15.44 -10.81 -5.46
N GLY A 53 15.12 -12.10 -5.54
CA GLY A 53 14.76 -12.72 -6.80
C GLY A 53 13.57 -11.98 -7.39
N LEU A 54 13.62 -11.71 -8.68
CA LEU A 54 12.48 -11.17 -9.43
C LEU A 54 11.31 -12.17 -9.30
N HIS A 55 10.08 -11.67 -9.06
CA HIS A 55 8.87 -12.51 -9.01
C HIS A 55 8.63 -13.30 -10.32
N HIS A 56 9.33 -12.95 -11.39
CA HIS A 56 9.32 -13.62 -12.68
C HIS A 56 10.74 -13.99 -13.11
N ALA A 57 10.87 -15.13 -13.81
CA ALA A 57 12.14 -15.55 -14.36
C ALA A 57 12.69 -14.47 -15.31
N PRO A 58 13.91 -13.95 -15.11
CA PRO A 58 14.49 -12.99 -16.03
C PRO A 58 14.73 -13.64 -17.39
N THR A 59 14.11 -13.12 -18.45
CA THR A 59 14.36 -13.55 -19.83
C THR A 59 14.98 -12.40 -20.63
N ALA A 60 16.27 -12.50 -20.96
CA ALA A 60 16.93 -11.54 -21.85
C ALA A 60 16.87 -12.05 -23.29
N LYS A 61 16.22 -11.30 -24.18
CA LYS A 61 16.12 -11.67 -25.61
C LYS A 61 17.30 -11.18 -26.45
N ARG A 62 18.00 -10.12 -26.02
CA ARG A 62 19.12 -9.51 -26.73
C ARG A 62 20.12 -8.96 -25.74
N VAL A 63 21.41 -9.12 -26.05
CA VAL A 63 22.52 -8.54 -25.30
C VAL A 63 23.11 -7.42 -26.17
N ILE A 64 23.09 -6.19 -25.66
CA ILE A 64 23.65 -5.03 -26.36
C ILE A 64 25.02 -4.73 -25.74
N TYR A 65 26.08 -4.85 -26.53
CA TYR A 65 27.44 -4.47 -26.13
C TYR A 65 27.74 -3.09 -26.69
N LEU A 66 27.99 -2.13 -25.81
CA LEU A 66 28.33 -0.76 -26.18
C LEU A 66 29.80 -0.51 -25.86
N PHE A 67 30.62 -0.32 -26.89
CA PHE A 67 32.00 0.13 -26.74
C PHE A 67 32.02 1.66 -26.75
N MET A 68 32.16 2.26 -25.58
CA MET A 68 32.32 3.71 -25.46
C MET A 68 33.79 4.06 -25.66
N SER A 69 34.19 4.36 -26.90
CA SER A 69 35.51 4.92 -27.23
C SER A 69 35.57 6.40 -26.86
N GLY A 70 35.45 6.70 -25.57
CA GLY A 70 35.59 8.06 -25.05
C GLY A 70 37.06 8.37 -24.78
N GLY A 71 37.83 8.73 -25.80
CA GLY A 71 39.03 9.56 -25.65
C GLY A 71 38.64 11.02 -25.89
N PRO A 72 39.23 12.01 -25.19
CA PRO A 72 38.85 13.41 -25.35
C PRO A 72 38.98 13.80 -26.83
N SER A 73 37.89 14.28 -27.43
CA SER A 73 37.92 14.87 -28.76
C SER A 73 38.90 16.03 -28.72
N GLN A 74 40.04 15.89 -29.42
CA GLN A 74 41.02 16.94 -29.56
C GLN A 74 40.33 18.14 -30.19
N HIS A 75 40.06 19.16 -29.37
CA HIS A 75 39.62 20.46 -29.85
C HIS A 75 40.82 21.11 -30.56
N ASP A 76 40.64 21.42 -31.84
CA ASP A 76 41.40 22.47 -32.52
C ASP A 76 40.76 23.82 -32.20
#